data_AF-A0A3C0TZ13-F1
#
_entry.id   AF-A0A3C0TZ13-F1
#
_cell.length_a   1.000
_cell.length_b   1.000
_cell.length_c   1.000
_cell.angle_alpha   90.00
_cell.angle_beta   90.00
_cell.angle_gamma   90.00
#
_symmetry.space_group_name_H-M   'P 1'
#
loop_
_entity.id
_entity.type
_entity.pdbx_description
1 polymer ?
#
loop_
_entity_poly.entity_id
_entity_poly.type
_entity_poly.pdbx_seq_one_letter_code
_entity_poly.pdbx_strand_id
1 'polypeptide(L)'
;MPVELKMILPQSRIDAMKGTGLWPDMLVTDALEALAQKQPDRIALTGVNSMRGKRRESVSYRQLDILSRRIALGLVHYGVEKGDMVSFQLPNWW
;
A
#
# COMPACT_ATOMS: atom_id res chain seq x y z
N MET A 1 -2.74 -25.15 4.07
CA MET A 1 -2.50 -25.31 2.61
C MET A 1 -2.49 -23.91 2.02
N PRO A 2 -1.48 -23.53 1.21
CA PRO A 2 -1.47 -22.21 0.58
C PRO A 2 -2.73 -22.07 -0.29
N VAL A 3 -3.42 -20.94 -0.17
CA VAL A 3 -4.58 -20.64 -0.98
C VAL A 3 -4.10 -20.41 -2.41
N GLU A 4 -4.44 -21.32 -3.32
CA GLU A 4 -4.18 -21.13 -4.75
C GLU A 4 -5.10 -20.00 -5.25
N LEU A 5 -4.53 -18.80 -5.42
CA LEU A 5 -5.21 -17.66 -6.02
C LEU A 5 -5.46 -17.96 -7.51
N LYS A 6 -6.53 -18.70 -7.82
CA LYS A 6 -6.95 -18.93 -9.19
C LYS A 6 -7.41 -17.62 -9.80
N MET A 7 -6.81 -17.27 -10.94
CA MET A 7 -7.21 -16.11 -11.72
C MET A 7 -8.62 -16.35 -12.28
N ILE A 8 -9.62 -15.65 -11.75
CA ILE A 8 -11.05 -15.87 -12.05
C ILE A 8 -11.46 -15.17 -13.37
N LEU A 9 -10.56 -14.40 -13.98
CA LEU A 9 -10.87 -13.54 -15.13
C LEU A 9 -10.51 -14.22 -16.46
N PRO A 10 -11.40 -14.21 -17.47
CA PRO A 10 -11.08 -14.65 -18.82
C PRO A 10 -9.96 -13.80 -19.45
N GLN A 11 -9.08 -14.41 -20.24
CA GLN A 11 -7.98 -13.72 -20.92
C GLN A 11 -8.46 -12.53 -21.76
N SER A 12 -9.59 -12.68 -22.46
CA SER A 12 -10.18 -11.59 -23.27
C SER A 12 -10.53 -10.34 -22.47
N ARG A 13 -10.90 -10.49 -21.18
CA ARG A 13 -11.16 -9.34 -20.31
C ARG A 13 -9.86 -8.68 -19.87
N ILE A 14 -8.84 -9.48 -19.56
CA ILE A 14 -7.50 -8.97 -19.22
C ILE A 14 -6.93 -8.16 -20.39
N ASP A 15 -6.97 -8.72 -21.60
CA ASP A 15 -6.45 -8.07 -22.81
C ASP A 15 -7.20 -6.76 -23.11
N ALA A 16 -8.53 -6.74 -22.96
CA ALA A 16 -9.31 -5.53 -23.17
C ALA A 16 -8.96 -4.41 -22.17
N MET A 17 -8.76 -4.74 -20.90
CA MET A 17 -8.40 -3.75 -19.87
C MET A 17 -6.96 -3.25 -20.02
N LYS A 18 -6.04 -4.12 -20.44
CA LYS A 18 -4.67 -3.71 -20.79
C LYS A 18 -4.64 -2.85 -22.05
N GLY A 19 -5.35 -3.25 -23.11
CA GLY A 19 -5.41 -2.52 -24.38
C GLY A 19 -6.04 -1.13 -24.26
N THR A 20 -6.94 -0.93 -23.29
CA THR A 20 -7.51 0.39 -22.97
C THR A 20 -6.69 1.20 -21.96
N GLY A 21 -5.61 0.63 -21.41
CA GLY A 21 -4.77 1.26 -20.39
C GLY A 21 -5.41 1.33 -18.99
N LEU A 22 -6.59 0.73 -18.79
CA LEU A 22 -7.26 0.70 -17.48
C LEU A 22 -6.51 -0.17 -16.47
N TRP A 23 -5.80 -1.20 -16.94
CA TRP A 23 -4.89 -2.04 -16.13
C TRP A 23 -3.45 -1.86 -16.60
N PRO A 24 -2.70 -0.90 -16.04
CA PRO A 24 -1.40 -0.47 -16.54
C PRO A 24 -0.23 -1.40 -16.13
N ASP A 25 -0.49 -2.63 -15.69
CA ASP A 25 0.53 -3.56 -15.16
C ASP A 25 1.40 -2.93 -14.05
N MET A 26 0.77 -2.19 -13.15
CA MET A 26 1.41 -1.42 -12.09
C MET A 26 0.94 -1.86 -10.70
N LEU A 27 1.86 -1.95 -9.74
CA LEU A 27 1.51 -2.18 -8.33
C LEU A 27 1.05 -0.88 -7.69
N VAL A 28 0.16 -0.98 -6.70
CA VAL A 28 -0.26 0.19 -5.90
C VAL A 28 0.94 0.86 -5.23
N THR A 29 1.94 0.09 -4.81
CA THR A 29 3.18 0.58 -4.21
C THR A 29 4.04 1.39 -5.18
N ASP A 30 4.00 1.07 -6.48
CA ASP A 30 4.76 1.83 -7.49
C ASP A 30 4.26 3.27 -7.59
N ALA A 31 2.96 3.49 -7.34
CA ALA A 31 2.36 4.84 -7.40
C ALA A 31 2.84 5.69 -6.21
N LEU A 32 2.94 5.06 -5.04
CA LEU A 32 3.50 5.69 -3.84
C LEU A 32 4.99 6.03 -4.05
N GLU A 33 5.78 5.09 -4.58
CA GLU A 33 7.20 5.30 -4.84
C GLU A 33 7.42 6.43 -5.85
N ALA A 34 6.68 6.44 -6.96
CA ALA A 34 6.76 7.50 -7.96
C ALA A 34 6.45 8.89 -7.36
N LEU A 35 5.44 8.98 -6.48
CA LEU A 35 5.10 10.24 -5.79
C LEU A 35 6.15 10.63 -4.74
N ALA A 36 6.69 9.67 -3.99
CA ALA A 36 7.76 9.90 -3.03
C ALA A 36 9.06 10.37 -3.71
N GLN A 37 9.34 9.94 -4.94
CA GLN A 37 10.47 10.43 -5.73
C GLN A 37 10.19 11.82 -6.33
N LYS A 38 9.00 12.03 -6.90
CA LYS A 38 8.66 13.27 -7.62
C LYS A 38 8.35 14.45 -6.68
N GLN A 39 7.70 14.19 -5.55
CA GLN A 39 7.20 15.19 -4.60
C GLN A 39 7.38 14.71 -3.15
N PRO A 40 8.63 14.46 -2.72
CA PRO A 40 8.92 13.79 -1.45
C PRO A 40 8.34 14.48 -0.22
N ASP A 41 8.37 15.81 -0.21
CA ASP A 41 7.98 16.63 0.95
C ASP A 41 6.51 17.09 0.88
N ARG A 42 5.79 16.73 -0.21
CA ARG A 42 4.35 16.97 -0.28
C ARG A 42 3.64 16.09 0.75
N ILE A 43 2.70 16.69 1.46
CA ILE A 43 1.89 16.01 2.47
C ILE A 43 0.97 14.99 1.78
N ALA A 44 1.08 13.73 2.20
CA ALA A 44 0.28 12.61 1.72
C ALA A 44 -0.93 12.37 2.63
N LEU A 45 -0.74 12.49 3.95
CA LEU A 45 -1.76 12.24 4.96
C LEU A 45 -1.70 13.31 6.04
N THR A 46 -2.86 13.70 6.58
CA THR A 46 -2.95 14.47 7.83
C THR A 46 -4.03 13.82 8.69
N GLY A 47 -3.68 13.51 9.94
CA GLY A 47 -4.58 12.87 10.89
C GLY A 47 -4.47 13.48 12.27
N VAL A 48 -5.33 13.04 13.18
CA VAL A 48 -5.32 13.44 14.57
C VAL A 48 -4.67 12.35 15.39
N ASN A 49 -3.62 12.69 16.12
CA ASN A 49 -2.94 11.82 17.06
C ASN A 49 -3.62 11.89 18.43
N SER A 50 -4.54 10.97 18.67
CA SER A 50 -5.27 10.76 19.91
C SER A 50 -4.35 10.44 21.09
N MET A 51 -3.25 9.73 20.85
CA MET A 51 -2.27 9.33 21.87
C MET A 51 -1.38 10.50 22.34
N ARG A 52 -1.32 11.59 21.56
CA ARG A 52 -0.56 12.81 21.85
C ARG A 52 -1.46 14.01 22.07
N GLY A 53 -2.60 13.81 22.74
CA GLY A 53 -3.50 14.88 23.11
C GLY A 53 -4.26 15.49 21.93
N LYS A 54 -4.61 14.67 20.93
CA LYS A 54 -5.39 15.05 19.73
C LYS A 54 -4.71 16.11 18.86
N ARG A 55 -3.38 16.09 18.77
CA ARG A 55 -2.62 16.99 17.88
C ARG A 55 -2.77 16.54 16.43
N ARG A 56 -2.84 17.50 15.50
CA ARG A 56 -2.76 17.18 14.07
C ARG A 56 -1.32 16.82 13.72
N GLU A 57 -1.15 15.69 13.06
CA GLU A 57 0.13 15.23 12.54
C GLU A 57 -0.02 14.98 11.04
N SER A 58 1.02 15.35 10.29
CA SER A 58 1.07 15.19 8.84
C SER A 58 2.25 14.29 8.46
N VAL A 59 2.04 13.48 7.43
CA VAL A 59 3.03 12.56 6.89
C VAL A 59 3.24 12.90 5.42
N SER A 60 4.49 13.13 5.02
CA SER A 60 4.85 13.36 3.62
C SER A 60 4.88 12.06 2.81
N TYR A 61 4.85 12.14 1.48
CA TYR A 61 4.98 10.96 0.62
C TYR A 61 6.26 10.16 0.89
N ARG A 62 7.39 10.84 1.13
CA ARG A 62 8.65 10.17 1.52
C ARG A 62 8.52 9.42 2.84
N GLN A 63 7.92 10.04 3.85
CA GLN A 63 7.75 9.40 5.16
C GLN A 63 6.81 8.20 5.06
N LEU A 64 5.73 8.32 4.29
CA LEU A 64 4.78 7.23 4.06
C LEU A 64 5.44 6.02 3.39
N ASP A 65 6.25 6.23 2.35
CA ASP A 65 7.01 5.16 1.69
C ASP A 65 7.97 4.45 2.67
N ILE A 66 8.75 5.22 3.44
CA ILE A 66 9.67 4.66 4.44
C ILE A 66 8.92 3.84 5.51
N LEU A 67 7.82 4.36 6.05
CA LEU A 67 7.03 3.68 7.08
C LEU A 67 6.39 2.39 6.54
N SER A 68 5.85 2.44 5.32
CA SER A 68 5.29 1.27 4.63
C SER A 68 6.34 0.17 4.45
N ARG A 69 7.54 0.51 3.97
CA ARG A 69 8.65 -0.44 3.81
C ARG A 69 9.11 -1.04 5.14
N ARG A 70 9.12 -0.26 6.22
CA ARG A 70 9.46 -0.78 7.56
C ARG A 70 8.44 -1.82 8.04
N ILE A 71 7.14 -1.61 7.78
CA ILE A 71 6.11 -2.62 8.07
C ILE A 71 6.35 -3.87 7.22
N ALA A 72 6.59 -3.71 5.91
CA ALA A 72 6.86 -4.84 5.01
C ALA A 72 8.05 -5.69 5.47
N LEU A 73 9.18 -5.05 5.84
CA LEU A 73 10.36 -5.73 6.38
C LEU A 73 10.05 -6.44 7.72
N GLY A 74 9.22 -5.83 8.57
CA GLY A 74 8.77 -6.45 9.82
C GLY A 74 7.93 -7.70 9.57
N LEU A 75 7.01 -7.67 8.61
CA LEU A 75 6.20 -8.83 8.24
C LEU A 75 7.07 -9.98 7.74
N VAL A 76 8.03 -9.69 6.86
CA VAL A 76 9.02 -10.69 6.38
C VAL A 76 9.82 -11.26 7.56
N HIS A 77 10.27 -10.42 8.49
CA HIS A 77 11.00 -10.86 9.67
C HIS A 77 10.19 -11.84 10.55
N TYR A 78 8.88 -11.63 10.66
CA TYR A 78 7.97 -12.53 11.39
C TYR A 78 7.50 -13.74 10.58
N GLY A 79 8.09 -13.98 9.40
CA GLY A 79 7.81 -15.16 8.58
C GLY A 79 6.55 -15.07 7.73
N VAL A 80 6.03 -13.87 7.48
CA VAL A 80 4.92 -13.67 6.54
C VAL A 80 5.46 -13.79 5.11
N GLU A 81 4.84 -14.66 4.32
CA GLU A 81 5.25 -14.98 2.97
C GLU A 81 4.16 -14.69 1.93
N LYS A 82 4.50 -14.86 0.65
CA LYS A 82 3.55 -14.71 -0.45
C LYS A 82 2.43 -15.75 -0.31
N GLY A 83 1.20 -15.27 -0.22
CA GLY A 83 0.01 -16.11 -0.10
C GLY A 83 -0.55 -16.17 1.33
N ASP A 84 0.18 -15.65 2.31
CA ASP A 84 -0.33 -15.51 3.67
C ASP A 84 -1.36 -14.38 3.77
N MET A 85 -2.33 -14.56 4.66
CA MET A 85 -3.38 -13.59 4.92
C MET A 85 -3.08 -12.83 6.21
N VAL A 86 -2.97 -11.50 6.11
CA VAL A 86 -2.83 -10.61 7.26
C VAL A 86 -4.14 -9.85 7.47
N SER A 87 -4.71 -9.98 8.67
CA SER A 87 -5.88 -9.20 9.09
C SER A 87 -5.46 -8.10 10.05
N PHE A 88 -6.04 -6.91 9.91
CA PHE A 88 -5.79 -5.77 10.78
C PHE A 88 -7.07 -4.96 10.99
N GLN A 89 -7.21 -4.38 12.19
CA GLN A 89 -8.24 -3.41 12.51
C GLN A 89 -7.55 -2.15 13.01
N LEU A 90 -7.73 -1.06 12.29
CA LEU A 90 -7.11 0.23 12.61
C LEU A 90 -8.22 1.30 12.69
N PRO A 91 -8.17 2.19 13.69
CA PRO A 91 -9.03 3.36 13.70
C PRO A 91 -8.62 4.38 12.63
N ASN A 92 -9.47 5.35 12.32
CA ASN A 92 -9.14 6.47 11.43
C ASN A 92 -8.26 7.55 12.11
N TRP A 93 -7.65 7.22 13.24
CA TRP A 93 -6.75 8.07 14.03
C TRP A 93 -5.56 7.24 14.49
N TRP A 94 -4.50 7.91 14.94
CA TRP A 94 -3.36 7.26 15.59
C TRP A 94 -2.98 7.94 16.90
#